data_AF-A0A7C7HFM3-F1
#
_entry.id   AF-A0A7C7HFM3-F1
#
_cell.length_a   1.000
_cell.length_b   1.000
_cell.length_c   1.000
_cell.angle_alpha   90.00
_cell.angle_beta   90.00
_cell.angle_gamma   90.00
#
_symmetry.space_group_name_H-M   'P 1'
#
loop_
_entity.id
_entity.type
_entity.pdbx_description
1 polymer ?
#
loop_
_entity_poly.entity_id
_entity_poly.type
_entity_poly.pdbx_seq_one_letter_code
_entity_poly.pdbx_strand_id
1 'polypeptide(L)'
;MLGWPVPHREAFRKLLVHPVVVSCLNVLSGKGFRLDHGPLMIGAMEGTEGHLLHGAGEPFSQSVWYHQQNGRIYCRGITVAWQLYDVNEGDGGFVVVPGSHKSRFRMPEGVRTVDDDMGLVVQPVMEAGDVLFLAETATHGTLPWKGIRRKKINSV
;
A
#
# COMPACT_ATOMS: atom_id res chain seq x y z
N MET A 1 16.78 -0.33 -9.33
CA MET A 1 16.12 0.99 -9.22
C MET A 1 17.01 2.04 -8.57
N LEU A 2 17.25 2.00 -7.25
CA LEU A 2 18.09 3.00 -6.55
C LEU A 2 19.59 2.93 -6.92
N GLY A 3 20.07 1.74 -7.29
CA GLY A 3 21.45 1.49 -7.71
C GLY A 3 21.67 1.53 -9.23
N TRP A 4 20.67 1.92 -10.03
CA TRP A 4 20.82 1.97 -11.49
C TRP A 4 21.79 3.08 -11.93
N PRO A 5 22.33 3.01 -13.17
CA PRO A 5 23.15 4.09 -13.71
C PRO A 5 22.41 5.43 -13.77
N VAL A 6 23.17 6.52 -13.72
CA VAL A 6 22.66 7.87 -13.99
C VAL A 6 22.22 7.94 -15.46
N PRO A 7 21.10 8.58 -15.79
CA PRO A 7 20.20 9.34 -14.91
C PRO A 7 19.06 8.52 -14.28
N HIS A 8 18.92 7.23 -14.61
CA HIS A 8 17.71 6.44 -14.33
C HIS A 8 17.40 6.24 -12.84
N ARG A 9 18.39 6.29 -11.95
CA ARG A 9 18.15 6.18 -10.49
C ARG A 9 17.63 7.46 -9.83
N GLU A 10 17.84 8.62 -10.45
CA GLU A 10 17.68 9.91 -9.77
C GLU A 10 16.22 10.23 -9.45
N ALA A 11 15.30 9.90 -10.37
CA ALA A 11 13.86 10.09 -10.15
C ALA A 11 13.37 9.28 -8.93
N PHE A 12 13.74 8.01 -8.83
CA PHE A 12 13.32 7.14 -7.72
C PHE A 12 13.93 7.57 -6.38
N ARG A 13 15.19 8.04 -6.39
CA ARG A 13 15.82 8.58 -5.17
C ARG A 13 15.09 9.84 -4.70
N LYS A 14 14.64 10.71 -5.62
CA LYS A 14 13.84 11.90 -5.28
C LYS A 14 12.47 11.54 -4.71
N LEU A 15 11.79 10.54 -5.27
CA LEU A 15 10.51 10.05 -4.72
C LEU A 15 10.67 9.46 -3.32
N LEU A 16 11.74 8.68 -3.09
CA LEU A 16 12.03 8.04 -1.80
C LEU A 16 12.21 9.06 -0.66
N VAL A 17 12.83 10.20 -0.93
CA VAL A 17 13.08 11.26 0.07
C VAL A 17 12.21 12.49 -0.14
N HIS A 18 11.09 12.34 -0.84
CA HIS A 18 10.19 13.46 -1.12
C HIS A 18 9.70 14.12 0.19
N PRO A 19 9.65 15.46 0.30
CA PRO A 19 9.33 16.14 1.57
C PRO A 19 7.99 15.69 2.20
N VAL A 20 6.97 15.43 1.39
CA VAL A 20 5.68 14.91 1.86
C VAL A 20 5.83 13.52 2.49
N VAL A 21 6.61 12.63 1.87
CA VAL A 21 6.88 11.28 2.39
C VAL A 21 7.63 11.37 3.71
N VAL A 22 8.70 12.15 3.78
CA VAL A 22 9.49 12.33 5.02
C VAL A 22 8.63 12.94 6.13
N SER A 23 7.80 13.94 5.81
CA SER A 23 6.88 14.57 6.76
C SER A 23 5.87 13.58 7.32
N CYS A 24 5.17 12.83 6.46
CA CYS A 24 4.18 11.82 6.86
C CYS A 24 4.81 10.70 7.69
N LEU A 25 5.95 10.14 7.25
CA LEU A 25 6.63 9.06 7.98
C LEU A 25 7.11 9.50 9.37
N ASN A 26 7.58 10.75 9.53
CA ASN A 26 7.93 11.29 10.84
C ASN A 26 6.73 11.34 11.81
N VAL A 27 5.52 11.55 11.30
CA VAL A 27 4.28 11.56 12.10
C VAL A 27 3.78 10.14 12.38
N LEU A 28 3.84 9.25 11.39
CA LEU A 28 3.25 7.91 11.48
C LEU A 28 4.16 6.87 12.16
N SER A 29 5.46 6.91 11.90
CA SER A 29 6.46 5.97 12.45
C SER A 29 7.39 6.61 13.48
N GLY A 30 7.43 7.94 13.56
CA GLY A 30 8.41 8.67 14.35
C GLY A 30 9.68 9.02 13.54
N LYS A 31 10.56 9.79 14.17
CA LYS A 31 11.85 10.19 13.56
C LYS A 31 12.80 8.99 13.46
N GLY A 32 13.64 9.00 12.42
CA GLY A 32 14.66 7.96 12.22
C GLY A 32 14.13 6.69 11.56
N PHE A 33 13.02 6.79 10.81
CA PHE A 33 12.56 5.70 9.96
C PHE A 33 13.67 5.27 8.98
N ARG A 34 13.65 4.00 8.60
CA ARG A 34 14.56 3.42 7.62
C ARG A 34 13.77 2.76 6.52
N LEU A 35 14.38 2.66 5.35
CA LEU A 35 13.89 1.77 4.32
C LEU A 35 14.03 0.32 4.81
N ASP A 36 12.93 -0.42 4.85
CA ASP A 36 12.94 -1.81 5.32
C ASP A 36 13.38 -2.77 4.22
N HIS A 37 12.75 -2.68 3.05
CA HIS A 37 13.12 -3.39 1.84
C HIS A 37 13.21 -2.43 0.64
N GLY A 38 13.99 -2.82 -0.37
CA GLY A 38 14.24 -1.98 -1.55
C GLY A 38 12.97 -1.73 -2.36
N PRO A 39 12.91 -0.62 -3.13
CA PRO A 39 11.70 -0.27 -3.83
C PRO A 39 11.40 -1.25 -4.96
N LEU A 40 10.12 -1.52 -5.13
CA LEU A 40 9.57 -2.46 -6.11
C LEU A 40 8.74 -1.70 -7.13
N MET A 41 8.61 -2.29 -8.32
CA MET A 41 7.79 -1.74 -9.39
C MET A 41 6.69 -2.75 -9.73
N ILE A 42 5.44 -2.43 -9.41
CA ILE A 42 4.31 -3.34 -9.58
C ILE A 42 3.54 -2.98 -10.85
N GLY A 43 3.67 -3.86 -11.84
CA GLY A 43 3.06 -3.84 -13.17
C GLY A 43 1.72 -4.58 -13.24
N ALA A 44 0.67 -4.05 -13.87
CA ALA A 44 -0.51 -4.86 -14.25
C ALA A 44 -1.00 -4.58 -15.67
N MET A 45 -1.37 -5.64 -16.39
CA MET A 45 -2.00 -5.62 -17.72
C MET A 45 -3.46 -6.06 -17.59
N GLU A 46 -4.33 -5.75 -18.54
CA GLU A 46 -5.71 -6.26 -18.54
C GLU A 46 -5.71 -7.80 -18.38
N GLY A 47 -6.53 -8.29 -17.44
CA GLY A 47 -6.58 -9.71 -17.09
C GLY A 47 -5.51 -10.17 -16.08
N THR A 48 -4.65 -9.28 -15.59
CA THR A 48 -3.74 -9.62 -14.47
C THR A 48 -4.56 -10.00 -13.25
N GLU A 49 -4.27 -11.17 -12.69
CA GLU A 49 -5.00 -11.72 -11.54
C GLU A 49 -4.85 -10.84 -10.29
N GLY A 50 -5.86 -10.95 -9.43
CA GLY A 50 -5.82 -10.38 -8.09
C GLY A 50 -4.94 -11.20 -7.14
N HIS A 51 -4.83 -10.73 -5.91
CA HIS A 51 -4.20 -11.45 -4.81
C HIS A 51 -5.12 -11.40 -3.60
N LEU A 52 -5.33 -12.56 -2.98
CA LEU A 52 -6.08 -12.71 -1.73
C LEU A 52 -5.70 -11.64 -0.71
N LEU A 53 -6.71 -11.11 -0.02
CA LEU A 53 -6.43 -10.09 0.97
C LEU A 53 -5.70 -10.71 2.17
N HIS A 54 -4.65 -10.04 2.60
CA HIS A 54 -3.77 -10.44 3.69
C HIS A 54 -3.43 -9.23 4.56
N GLY A 55 -2.82 -9.47 5.73
CA GLY A 55 -2.61 -8.44 6.75
C GLY A 55 -3.45 -8.68 7.99
N ALA A 56 -4.07 -7.62 8.53
CA ALA A 56 -4.71 -7.55 9.87
C ALA A 56 -3.77 -7.80 11.06
N GLY A 57 -2.48 -8.03 10.83
CA GLY A 57 -1.61 -8.58 11.87
C GLY A 57 -2.14 -9.92 12.38
N GLU A 58 -2.65 -10.78 11.49
CA GLU A 58 -3.08 -12.14 11.83
C GLU A 58 -2.32 -13.18 10.97
N PRO A 59 -1.40 -13.96 11.57
CA PRO A 59 -1.04 -13.94 12.99
C PRO A 59 -0.30 -12.66 13.41
N PHE A 60 -0.42 -12.29 14.69
CA PHE A 60 0.22 -11.09 15.22
C PHE A 60 1.74 -11.11 15.01
N SER A 61 2.25 -10.05 14.37
CA SER A 61 3.67 -9.81 14.23
C SER A 61 4.08 -8.49 14.86
N GLN A 62 5.02 -8.56 15.79
CA GLN A 62 5.64 -7.38 16.43
C GLN A 62 6.44 -6.52 15.45
N SER A 63 6.81 -7.06 14.28
CA SER A 63 7.61 -6.33 13.27
C SER A 63 6.78 -5.27 12.54
N VAL A 64 5.47 -5.46 12.38
CA VAL A 64 4.58 -4.57 11.62
C VAL A 64 3.51 -3.90 12.48
N TRP A 65 3.57 -4.03 13.81
CA TRP A 65 2.54 -3.52 14.73
C TRP A 65 2.12 -2.05 14.47
N TYR A 66 0.85 -1.78 14.73
CA TYR A 66 0.26 -0.45 14.78
C TYR A 66 -0.25 -0.21 16.21
N HIS A 67 0.11 0.93 16.79
CA HIS A 67 -0.44 1.39 18.06
C HIS A 67 -0.76 2.88 17.98
N GLN A 68 -1.79 3.31 18.70
CA GLN A 68 -2.13 4.72 18.82
C GLN A 68 -2.41 5.03 20.29
N GLN A 69 -1.83 6.12 20.77
CA GLN A 69 -2.02 6.57 22.15
C GLN A 69 -1.82 8.08 22.24
N ASN A 70 -2.71 8.77 22.96
CA ASN A 70 -2.63 10.21 23.23
C ASN A 70 -2.40 11.07 21.98
N GLY A 71 -3.12 10.76 20.89
CA GLY A 71 -3.03 11.50 19.63
C GLY A 71 -1.79 11.18 18.79
N ARG A 72 -0.96 10.21 19.19
CA ARG A 72 0.23 9.79 18.45
C ARG A 72 0.06 8.39 17.88
N ILE A 73 0.55 8.20 16.65
CA ILE A 73 0.59 6.92 15.95
C ILE A 73 2.01 6.35 16.07
N TYR A 74 2.08 5.05 16.26
CA TYR A 74 3.30 4.25 16.31
C TYR A 74 3.12 3.08 15.34
N CYS A 75 3.49 3.27 14.09
CA CYS A 75 3.38 2.26 13.04
C CYS A 75 4.78 1.85 12.57
N ARG A 76 5.14 0.56 12.70
CA ARG A 76 6.49 0.08 12.30
C ARG A 76 6.61 -0.29 10.84
N GLY A 77 5.52 -0.72 10.22
CA GLY A 77 5.47 -1.09 8.80
C GLY A 77 4.56 -0.14 8.04
N ILE A 78 5.15 0.74 7.23
CA ILE A 78 4.41 1.65 6.36
C ILE A 78 4.89 1.43 4.94
N THR A 79 4.01 0.89 4.10
CA THR A 79 4.17 0.89 2.65
C THR A 79 3.82 2.28 2.12
N VAL A 80 4.71 2.85 1.31
CA VAL A 80 4.50 4.14 0.62
C VAL A 80 4.47 3.87 -0.88
N ALA A 81 3.31 4.02 -1.51
CA ALA A 81 3.13 3.68 -2.92
C ALA A 81 2.80 4.92 -3.75
N TRP A 82 3.70 5.29 -4.67
CA TRP A 82 3.41 6.30 -5.68
C TRP A 82 2.64 5.68 -6.84
N GLN A 83 1.53 6.31 -7.23
CA GLN A 83 0.83 5.97 -8.47
C GLN A 83 1.51 6.68 -9.64
N LEU A 84 2.05 5.92 -10.60
CA LEU A 84 2.62 6.50 -11.81
C LEU A 84 1.59 6.66 -12.95
N TYR A 85 0.38 6.14 -12.73
CA TYR A 85 -0.74 6.18 -13.66
C TYR A 85 -2.04 6.30 -12.86
N ASP A 86 -3.07 6.83 -13.51
CA ASP A 86 -4.41 6.89 -12.96
C ASP A 86 -4.95 5.49 -12.67
N VAL A 87 -5.69 5.38 -11.57
CA VAL A 87 -6.45 4.22 -11.13
C VAL A 87 -7.89 4.69 -10.95
N ASN A 88 -8.75 4.36 -11.91
CA ASN A 88 -10.15 4.76 -11.87
C ASN A 88 -10.98 3.75 -11.07
N GLU A 89 -12.18 4.18 -10.71
CA GLU A 89 -13.18 3.31 -10.10
C GLU A 89 -13.47 2.11 -11.01
N GLY A 90 -13.38 0.90 -10.46
CA GLY A 90 -13.65 -0.35 -11.18
C GLY A 90 -12.48 -0.92 -11.99
N ASP A 91 -11.35 -0.20 -12.09
CA ASP A 91 -10.15 -0.72 -12.78
C ASP A 91 -9.52 -1.94 -12.07
N GLY A 92 -9.81 -2.14 -10.78
CA GLY A 92 -9.21 -3.15 -9.92
C GLY A 92 -7.87 -2.71 -9.33
N GLY A 93 -6.93 -3.65 -9.14
CA GLY A 93 -5.67 -3.36 -8.47
C GLY A 93 -5.84 -3.19 -6.96
N PHE A 94 -5.06 -2.30 -6.34
CA PHE A 94 -4.96 -2.20 -4.88
C PHE A 94 -6.31 -1.98 -4.20
N VAL A 95 -6.58 -2.78 -3.18
CA VAL A 95 -7.74 -2.63 -2.29
C VAL A 95 -7.33 -2.82 -0.84
N VAL A 96 -8.13 -2.27 0.06
CA VAL A 96 -7.91 -2.33 1.51
C VAL A 96 -9.25 -2.46 2.22
N VAL A 97 -9.25 -3.08 3.41
CA VAL A 97 -10.35 -2.98 4.37
C VAL A 97 -10.01 -1.84 5.35
N PRO A 98 -10.66 -0.67 5.27
CA PRO A 98 -10.32 0.46 6.11
C PRO A 98 -10.45 0.13 7.60
N GLY A 99 -9.49 0.59 8.42
CA GLY A 99 -9.50 0.38 9.87
C GLY A 99 -9.04 -1.02 10.35
N SER A 100 -8.89 -1.99 9.45
CA SER A 100 -8.47 -3.36 9.79
C SER A 100 -7.09 -3.47 10.46
N HIS A 101 -6.22 -2.46 10.32
CA HIS A 101 -4.94 -2.36 11.05
C HIS A 101 -5.10 -2.26 12.58
N LYS A 102 -6.32 -2.00 13.07
CA LYS A 102 -6.69 -2.02 14.50
C LYS A 102 -7.51 -3.25 14.90
N SER A 103 -7.79 -4.15 13.95
CA SER A 103 -8.56 -5.35 14.24
C SER A 103 -7.85 -6.21 15.27
N ARG A 104 -8.62 -6.82 16.17
CA ARG A 104 -8.15 -7.85 17.11
C ARG A 104 -8.72 -9.23 16.77
N PHE A 105 -9.36 -9.33 15.61
CA PHE A 105 -10.03 -10.53 15.15
C PHE A 105 -9.54 -10.89 13.75
N ARG A 106 -9.53 -12.19 13.48
CA ARG A 106 -9.26 -12.72 12.14
C ARG A 106 -10.26 -12.14 11.15
N MET A 107 -9.75 -11.71 9.99
CA MET A 107 -10.61 -11.28 8.88
C MET A 107 -11.46 -12.46 8.38
N PRO A 108 -12.79 -12.30 8.24
CA PRO A 108 -13.65 -13.35 7.68
C PRO A 108 -13.15 -13.82 6.31
N GLU A 109 -13.26 -15.12 6.06
CA GLU A 109 -12.67 -15.73 4.86
C GLU A 109 -13.29 -15.16 3.57
N GLY A 110 -14.61 -14.97 3.53
CA GLY A 110 -15.30 -14.37 2.37
C GLY A 110 -14.81 -12.97 2.02
N VAL A 111 -14.39 -12.18 3.02
CA VAL A 111 -13.79 -10.86 2.80
C VAL A 111 -12.35 -10.99 2.27
N ARG A 112 -11.62 -12.02 2.71
CA ARG A 112 -10.25 -12.27 2.22
C ARG A 112 -10.21 -12.75 0.78
N THR A 113 -11.17 -13.60 0.39
CA THR A 113 -11.33 -14.10 -0.99
C THR A 113 -12.08 -13.12 -1.88
N VAL A 114 -12.75 -12.13 -1.27
CA VAL A 114 -13.60 -11.14 -1.93
C VAL A 114 -14.83 -11.76 -2.60
N ASP A 115 -15.24 -12.97 -2.18
CA ASP A 115 -16.48 -13.63 -2.61
C ASP A 115 -17.72 -13.01 -1.94
N ASP A 116 -17.56 -12.60 -0.68
CA ASP A 116 -18.51 -11.78 0.08
C ASP A 116 -17.70 -10.78 0.90
N ASP A 117 -17.47 -9.61 0.32
CA ASP A 117 -16.66 -8.56 0.92
C ASP A 117 -17.39 -7.79 2.03
N MET A 118 -18.69 -8.10 2.24
CA MET A 118 -19.57 -7.45 3.20
C MET A 118 -19.64 -5.91 3.02
N GLY A 119 -19.30 -5.39 1.84
CA GLY A 119 -19.15 -3.96 1.59
C GLY A 119 -17.99 -3.28 2.33
N LEU A 120 -17.02 -4.06 2.82
CA LEU A 120 -15.89 -3.56 3.63
C LEU A 120 -14.64 -3.25 2.80
N VAL A 121 -14.54 -3.79 1.58
CA VAL A 121 -13.36 -3.64 0.72
C VAL A 121 -13.48 -2.37 -0.11
N VAL A 122 -12.44 -1.55 -0.06
CA VAL A 122 -12.37 -0.27 -0.78
C VAL A 122 -11.21 -0.31 -1.76
N GLN A 123 -11.49 0.04 -3.02
CA GLN A 123 -10.50 0.38 -4.03
C GLN A 123 -10.32 1.90 -4.04
N PRO A 124 -9.16 2.44 -3.61
CA PRO A 124 -8.89 3.86 -3.72
C PRO A 124 -8.77 4.28 -5.19
N VAL A 125 -9.54 5.29 -5.59
CA VAL A 125 -9.35 6.02 -6.86
C VAL A 125 -8.20 7.01 -6.66
N MET A 126 -7.25 7.01 -7.59
CA MET A 126 -6.01 7.81 -7.49
C MET A 126 -5.60 8.29 -8.88
N GLU A 127 -5.04 9.49 -8.94
CA GLU A 127 -4.47 10.05 -10.17
C GLU A 127 -2.95 9.82 -10.21
N ALA A 128 -2.37 9.88 -11.41
CA ALA A 128 -0.93 9.84 -11.58
C ALA A 128 -0.25 10.96 -10.77
N GLY A 129 0.67 10.58 -9.88
CA GLY A 129 1.34 11.48 -8.95
C GLY A 129 0.83 11.40 -7.50
N ASP A 130 -0.31 10.74 -7.26
CA ASP A 130 -0.78 10.47 -5.90
C ASP A 130 0.15 9.53 -5.14
N VAL A 131 0.17 9.69 -3.81
CA VAL A 131 0.93 8.87 -2.88
C VAL A 131 0.02 8.25 -1.83
N LEU A 132 0.03 6.93 -1.76
CA LEU A 132 -0.69 6.15 -0.76
C LEU A 132 0.24 5.77 0.39
N PHE A 133 -0.20 6.01 1.62
CA PHE A 133 0.44 5.50 2.84
C PHE A 133 -0.43 4.40 3.43
N LEU A 134 0.13 3.21 3.58
CA LEU A 134 -0.56 2.02 4.08
C LEU A 134 0.18 1.47 5.30
N ALA A 135 -0.51 1.37 6.43
CA ALA A 135 -0.04 0.52 7.52
C ALA A 135 -0.09 -0.94 7.06
N GLU A 136 1.04 -1.64 7.07
CA GLU A 136 1.13 -3.03 6.57
C GLU A 136 0.29 -4.02 7.37
N THR A 137 -0.12 -3.64 8.59
CA THR A 137 -1.11 -4.38 9.38
C THR A 137 -2.54 -4.25 8.86
N ALA A 138 -2.85 -3.34 7.94
CA ALA A 138 -4.17 -3.31 7.33
C ALA A 138 -4.37 -4.55 6.46
N THR A 139 -5.58 -5.13 6.47
CA THR A 139 -5.98 -6.11 5.45
C THR A 139 -6.05 -5.42 4.10
N HIS A 140 -5.26 -5.90 3.15
CA HIS A 140 -5.17 -5.36 1.80
C HIS A 140 -4.80 -6.45 0.80
N GLY A 141 -4.91 -6.13 -0.47
CA GLY A 141 -4.56 -7.03 -1.56
C GLY A 141 -4.82 -6.35 -2.90
N THR A 142 -5.07 -7.14 -3.92
CA THR A 142 -5.39 -6.61 -5.25
C THR A 142 -6.57 -7.32 -5.87
N LEU A 143 -7.47 -6.57 -6.50
CA LEU A 143 -8.48 -7.12 -7.40
C LEU A 143 -7.88 -7.33 -8.79
N PRO A 144 -8.44 -8.26 -9.59
CA PRO A 144 -8.05 -8.44 -10.98
C PRO A 144 -8.11 -7.12 -11.76
N TRP A 145 -7.08 -6.87 -12.56
CA TRP A 145 -6.98 -5.62 -13.31
C TRP A 145 -7.83 -5.66 -14.58
N LYS A 146 -8.74 -4.69 -14.69
CA LYS A 146 -9.69 -4.53 -15.81
C LYS A 146 -9.44 -3.28 -16.63
N GLY A 147 -8.47 -2.44 -16.25
CA GLY A 147 -8.15 -1.21 -16.96
C GLY A 147 -7.65 -1.47 -18.39
N ILE A 148 -8.49 -1.17 -19.39
CA ILE A 148 -8.32 -1.48 -20.82
C ILE A 148 -7.11 -0.76 -21.46
N ARG A 149 -6.52 0.25 -20.79
CA ARG A 149 -5.63 1.21 -21.49
C ARG A 149 -4.20 1.36 -21.05
N ARG A 150 -3.68 0.80 -19.95
CA ARG A 150 -2.25 0.95 -19.60
C ARG A 150 -1.74 -0.05 -18.58
N LYS A 151 -0.43 -0.29 -18.66
CA LYS A 151 0.35 -0.94 -17.60
C LYS A 151 0.30 -0.08 -16.33
N LYS A 152 -0.39 -0.52 -15.28
CA LYS A 152 -0.23 0.12 -13.97
C LYS A 152 1.21 -0.08 -13.52
N ILE A 153 1.90 0.96 -13.07
CA ILE A 153 3.22 0.84 -12.46
C ILE A 153 3.17 1.56 -11.12
N ASN A 154 3.14 0.82 -10.02
CA ASN A 154 3.28 1.39 -8.68
C ASN A 154 4.73 1.23 -8.23
N SER A 155 5.34 2.28 -7.69
CA SER A 155 6.58 2.12 -6.92
C SER A 155 6.24 2.00 -5.45
N VAL A 156 6.52 0.84 -4.86
CA VAL A 156 6.54 0.61 -3.40
C VAL A 156 7.94 0.90 -2.89
#